data_AF-A0A2I4HAS2-F1
#
_entry.id   AF-A0A2I4HAS2-F1
#
_cell.length_a   1.000
_cell.length_b   1.000
_cell.length_c   1.000
_cell.angle_alpha   90.00
_cell.angle_beta   90.00
_cell.angle_gamma   90.00
#
_symmetry.space_group_name_H-M   'P 1'
#
loop_
_entity.id
_entity.type
_entity.pdbx_description
1 polymer ?
#
loop_
_entity_poly.entity_id
_entity_poly.type
_entity_poly.pdbx_seq_one_letter_code
_entity_poly.pdbx_strand_id
1 'polypeptide(L)'
;MEDFRLALIDSGLSDMGCKGDKFMWFNNREGSHFTKERLDRACANVKWLEMFCRANVTTEVASSSDHRSILVSIALGGQEFVRGERPFRYEACWAQRKDCHQVVEEAWKRPWLVNNKLEMATKGLKRFKEKLRS
;
A
#
# COMPACT_ATOMS: atom_id res chain seq x y z
N MET A 1 8.46 -1.16 -27.50
CA MET A 1 7.03 -1.02 -27.13
C MET A 1 6.12 -1.93 -27.95
N GLU A 2 6.41 -2.19 -29.23
CA GLU A 2 5.57 -3.10 -30.04
C GLU A 2 5.57 -4.54 -29.49
N ASP A 3 6.73 -5.09 -29.16
CA ASP A 3 6.82 -6.45 -28.59
C ASP A 3 6.00 -6.62 -27.31
N PHE A 4 6.00 -5.60 -26.44
CA PHE A 4 5.17 -5.59 -25.24
C PHE A 4 3.68 -5.56 -25.57
N ARG A 5 3.28 -4.79 -26.59
CA ARG A 5 1.90 -4.72 -27.06
C ARG A 5 1.45 -6.06 -27.65
N LEU A 6 2.31 -6.70 -28.43
CA LEU A 6 2.05 -8.03 -28.99
C LEU A 6 1.92 -9.08 -27.90
N ALA A 7 2.80 -9.05 -26.89
CA ALA A 7 2.72 -9.97 -25.75
C ALA A 7 1.40 -9.83 -24.96
N LEU A 8 0.91 -8.60 -24.76
CA LEU A 8 -0.39 -8.37 -24.14
C LEU A 8 -1.54 -8.93 -24.99
N ILE A 9 -1.50 -8.69 -26.29
CA ILE A 9 -2.52 -9.20 -27.23
C ILE A 9 -2.54 -10.73 -27.25
N ASP A 10 -1.38 -11.36 -27.37
CA ASP A 10 -1.23 -12.83 -27.36
C ASP A 10 -1.72 -13.45 -26.05
N SER A 11 -1.53 -12.73 -24.94
CA SER A 11 -2.03 -13.12 -23.61
C SER A 11 -3.52 -12.80 -23.38
N GLY A 12 -4.21 -12.16 -24.33
CA GLY A 12 -5.60 -11.71 -24.17
C GLY A 12 -5.77 -10.63 -23.09
N LEU A 13 -4.72 -9.85 -22.83
CA LEU A 13 -4.68 -8.79 -21.82
C LEU A 13 -4.80 -7.41 -22.47
N SER A 14 -5.43 -6.49 -21.76
CA SER A 14 -5.55 -5.09 -22.14
C SER A 14 -5.11 -4.19 -21.00
N ASP A 15 -4.41 -3.09 -21.32
CA ASP A 15 -4.08 -2.04 -20.36
C ASP A 15 -5.38 -1.36 -19.89
N MET A 16 -5.64 -1.41 -18.58
CA MET A 16 -6.85 -0.84 -17.98
C MET A 16 -6.82 0.71 -17.93
N GLY A 17 -5.70 1.32 -18.30
CA GLY A 17 -5.45 2.74 -18.14
C GLY A 17 -5.23 3.13 -16.69
N CYS A 18 -5.18 4.44 -16.43
CA CYS A 18 -5.11 5.00 -15.09
C CYS A 18 -5.77 6.37 -15.05
N LYS A 19 -6.54 6.64 -14.00
CA LYS A 19 -7.07 7.97 -13.68
C LYS A 19 -6.00 8.75 -12.89
N GLY A 20 -5.75 9.99 -13.30
CA GLY A 20 -4.73 10.84 -12.69
C GLY A 20 -3.44 10.86 -13.52
N ASP A 21 -2.29 10.97 -12.83
CA ASP A 21 -0.99 10.99 -13.48
C ASP A 21 -0.70 9.64 -14.14
N LYS A 22 -0.31 9.66 -15.42
CA LYS A 22 -0.05 8.42 -16.18
C LYS A 22 1.37 7.92 -15.98
N PHE A 23 2.24 8.72 -15.35
CA PHE A 23 3.63 8.38 -15.14
C PHE A 23 3.82 7.75 -13.78
N MET A 24 4.53 6.63 -13.78
CA MET A 24 4.73 5.80 -12.60
C MET A 24 6.13 5.95 -12.05
N TRP A 25 7.12 6.20 -12.91
CA TRP A 25 8.51 6.34 -12.51
C TRP A 25 9.04 7.74 -12.79
N PHE A 26 9.92 8.22 -11.90
CA PHE A 26 10.60 9.50 -11.99
C PHE A 26 12.10 9.30 -11.77
N ASN A 27 12.93 9.91 -12.62
CA ASN A 27 14.38 9.82 -12.46
C ASN A 27 14.96 10.69 -11.31
N ASN A 28 14.10 11.41 -10.58
CA ASN A 28 14.44 12.33 -9.48
C ASN A 28 15.47 13.42 -9.83
N ARG A 29 15.56 13.82 -11.12
CA ARG A 29 16.39 14.95 -11.56
C ARG A 29 15.56 16.21 -11.76
N GLU A 30 16.21 17.36 -11.80
CA GLU A 30 15.55 18.65 -11.97
C GLU A 30 15.78 19.25 -13.38
N GLY A 31 14.96 20.25 -13.72
CA GLY A 31 15.12 21.04 -14.93
C GLY A 31 15.02 20.21 -16.22
N SER A 32 15.91 20.49 -17.17
CA SER A 32 15.97 19.79 -18.47
C SER A 32 16.33 18.31 -18.36
N HIS A 33 16.82 17.85 -17.21
CA HIS A 33 17.17 16.45 -16.97
C HIS A 33 16.04 15.66 -16.33
N PHE A 34 14.93 16.30 -15.94
CA PHE A 34 13.76 15.60 -15.39
C PHE A 34 13.13 14.69 -16.44
N THR A 35 12.95 13.42 -16.10
CA THR A 35 12.29 12.43 -16.95
C THR A 35 11.29 11.63 -16.14
N LYS A 36 10.15 11.34 -16.75
CA LYS A 36 9.09 10.52 -16.17
C LYS A 36 8.63 9.48 -17.17
N GLU A 37 8.43 8.25 -16.71
CA GLU A 37 8.08 7.11 -17.55
C GLU A 37 6.89 6.33 -16.99
N ARG A 38 6.17 5.63 -17.87
CA ARG A 38 5.08 4.73 -17.51
C ARG A 38 5.55 3.29 -17.65
N LEU A 39 6.30 2.83 -16.66
CA LEU A 39 6.86 1.49 -16.59
C LEU A 39 5.85 0.48 -16.02
N ASP A 40 5.09 0.88 -15.01
CA ASP A 40 4.10 0.04 -14.36
C ASP A 40 2.71 0.17 -15.01
N ARG A 41 2.00 -0.95 -15.20
CA ARG A 41 0.65 -0.99 -15.80
C ARG A 41 -0.22 -2.07 -15.15
N ALA A 42 -1.48 -1.73 -14.88
CA ALA A 42 -2.52 -2.72 -14.58
C ALA A 42 -3.12 -3.23 -15.89
N CYS A 43 -3.05 -4.54 -16.12
CA CYS A 43 -3.62 -5.18 -17.30
C CYS A 43 -4.63 -6.25 -16.88
N ALA A 44 -5.72 -6.40 -17.64
CA ALA A 44 -6.75 -7.38 -17.36
C ALA A 44 -7.30 -8.01 -18.66
N ASN A 45 -7.75 -9.25 -18.54
CA ASN A 45 -8.49 -9.93 -19.61
C ASN A 45 -9.98 -9.58 -19.57
N VAL A 46 -10.69 -9.92 -20.65
CA VAL A 46 -12.12 -9.62 -20.81
C VAL A 46 -12.96 -10.19 -19.66
N LYS A 47 -12.72 -11.45 -19.28
CA LYS A 47 -13.47 -12.12 -18.20
C LYS A 47 -13.36 -11.38 -16.87
N TRP A 48 -12.18 -10.85 -16.55
CA TRP A 48 -11.96 -10.07 -15.33
C TRP A 48 -12.66 -8.71 -15.41
N LEU A 49 -12.59 -8.02 -16.57
CA LEU A 49 -13.28 -6.75 -16.78
C LEU A 49 -14.80 -6.89 -16.71
N GLU A 50 -15.36 -8.00 -17.17
CA GLU A 50 -16.79 -8.33 -17.04
C GLU A 50 -17.18 -8.55 -15.56
N MET A 51 -16.36 -9.28 -14.81
CA MET A 51 -16.57 -9.53 -13.39
C MET A 51 -16.48 -8.26 -12.54
N PHE A 52 -15.57 -7.35 -12.90
CA PHE A 52 -15.32 -6.10 -12.19
C PHE A 52 -15.53 -4.89 -13.09
N CYS A 53 -16.74 -4.76 -13.65
CA CYS A 53 -17.07 -3.70 -14.62
C CYS A 53 -16.93 -2.27 -14.10
N ARG A 54 -16.87 -2.09 -12.77
CA ARG A 54 -16.64 -0.80 -12.09
C ARG A 54 -15.20 -0.63 -11.61
N ALA A 55 -14.30 -1.55 -11.97
CA ALA A 55 -12.91 -1.44 -11.62
C ALA A 55 -12.31 -0.15 -12.19
N ASN A 56 -11.48 0.50 -11.39
CA ASN A 56 -10.71 1.65 -11.85
C ASN A 56 -9.31 1.58 -11.28
N VAL A 57 -8.38 2.24 -11.98
CA VAL A 57 -6.98 2.29 -11.62
C VAL A 57 -6.63 3.74 -11.31
N THR A 58 -5.98 3.98 -10.18
CA THR A 58 -5.44 5.29 -9.77
C THR A 58 -3.97 5.16 -9.40
N THR A 59 -3.25 6.29 -9.40
CA THR A 59 -1.89 6.37 -8.87
C THR A 59 -1.87 7.03 -7.51
N GLU A 60 -1.17 6.41 -6.55
CA GLU A 60 -0.90 7.01 -5.25
C GLU A 60 0.57 7.44 -5.16
N VAL A 61 0.82 8.57 -4.52
CA VAL A 61 2.18 9.08 -4.30
C VAL A 61 2.86 8.24 -3.22
N ALA A 62 3.99 7.64 -3.55
CA ALA A 62 4.87 7.04 -2.56
C ALA A 62 5.84 8.12 -2.04
N SER A 63 5.91 8.29 -0.72
CA SER A 63 6.78 9.30 -0.10
C SER A 63 8.27 8.95 -0.13
N SER A 64 8.60 7.68 -0.41
CA SER A 64 9.98 7.14 -0.32
C SER A 64 10.38 6.29 -1.53
N SER A 65 9.66 6.36 -2.65
CA SER A 65 9.99 5.64 -3.88
C SER A 65 9.99 6.59 -5.07
N ASP A 66 10.90 6.33 -5.99
CA ASP A 66 10.91 6.88 -7.35
C ASP A 66 9.78 6.31 -8.22
N HIS A 67 9.07 5.29 -7.74
CA HIS A 67 7.82 4.77 -8.29
C HIS A 67 6.59 5.27 -7.51
N ARG A 68 5.52 5.58 -8.24
CA ARG A 68 4.16 5.71 -7.71
C ARG A 68 3.51 4.34 -7.60
N SER A 69 2.63 4.18 -6.62
CA SER A 69 1.88 2.94 -6.44
C SER A 69 0.66 2.89 -7.37
N ILE A 70 0.41 1.75 -8.01
CA ILE A 70 -0.84 1.49 -8.76
C ILE A 70 -1.88 0.95 -7.78
N LEU A 71 -3.01 1.64 -7.67
CA LEU A 71 -4.16 1.19 -6.91
C LEU A 71 -5.27 0.73 -7.87
N VAL A 72 -5.61 -0.56 -7.84
CA VAL A 72 -6.78 -1.10 -8.53
C VAL A 72 -7.93 -1.17 -7.54
N SER A 73 -8.92 -0.30 -7.72
CA SER A 73 -10.14 -0.29 -6.92
C SER A 73 -11.21 -1.10 -7.62
N ILE A 74 -11.68 -2.15 -6.95
CA ILE A 74 -12.78 -3.00 -7.40
C ILE A 74 -14.02 -2.72 -6.55
N ALA A 75 -15.13 -2.38 -7.19
CA ALA A 75 -16.42 -2.27 -6.51
C ALA A 75 -17.19 -3.57 -6.74
N LEU A 76 -17.15 -4.49 -5.78
CA LEU A 76 -18.08 -5.61 -5.73
C LEU A 76 -19.45 -5.04 -5.38
N GLY A 77 -20.44 -5.22 -6.26
CA GLY A 77 -21.80 -4.77 -6.00
C GLY A 77 -22.33 -5.39 -4.71
N GLY A 78 -22.44 -4.59 -3.64
CA GLY A 78 -23.16 -4.94 -2.41
C GLY A 78 -22.44 -5.87 -1.42
N GLN A 79 -21.24 -6.38 -1.72
CA GLN A 79 -20.43 -7.10 -0.73
C GLN A 79 -19.39 -6.16 -0.14
N GLU A 80 -19.74 -5.50 0.96
CA GLU A 80 -18.72 -5.05 1.88
C GLU A 80 -17.93 -6.29 2.33
N PHE A 81 -16.66 -6.38 1.93
CA PHE A 81 -15.75 -7.26 2.65
C PHE A 81 -15.82 -6.82 4.10
N VAL A 82 -16.41 -7.65 4.97
CA VAL A 82 -16.30 -7.48 6.41
C VAL A 82 -14.81 -7.52 6.70
N ARG A 83 -14.21 -6.33 6.83
CA ARG A 83 -12.81 -6.20 7.24
C ARG A 83 -12.78 -6.78 8.64
N GLY A 84 -12.36 -8.04 8.75
CA GLY A 84 -12.03 -8.63 10.04
C GLY A 84 -11.05 -7.73 10.79
N GLU A 85 -10.97 -7.89 12.11
CA GLU A 85 -10.06 -7.08 12.93
C GLU A 85 -8.63 -7.15 12.34
N ARG A 86 -8.18 -6.04 11.73
CA ARG A 86 -6.82 -5.97 11.21
C ARG A 86 -5.86 -6.05 12.40
N PRO A 87 -4.94 -7.03 12.43
CA PRO A 87 -3.96 -7.10 13.48
C PRO A 87 -3.11 -5.84 13.46
N PHE A 88 -2.69 -5.41 14.63
CA PHE A 88 -1.73 -4.32 14.74
C PHE A 88 -0.41 -4.74 14.08
N ARG A 89 0.14 -3.89 13.20
CA ARG A 89 1.45 -4.10 12.57
C ARG A 89 2.36 -2.96 12.99
N TYR A 90 3.53 -3.31 13.49
CA TYR A 90 4.61 -2.36 13.73
C TYR A 90 5.40 -2.19 12.43
N GLU A 91 5.56 -0.95 11.95
CA GLU A 91 6.42 -0.66 10.81
C GLU A 91 7.84 -0.39 11.28
N ALA A 92 8.84 -1.02 10.65
CA ALA A 92 10.24 -0.89 11.05
C ALA A 92 10.73 0.57 11.03
N CYS A 93 10.19 1.40 10.14
CA CYS A 93 10.50 2.83 10.07
C CYS A 93 10.15 3.59 11.36
N TRP A 94 9.17 3.13 12.14
CA TRP A 94 8.82 3.74 13.42
C TRP A 94 9.95 3.61 14.45
N ALA A 95 10.81 2.59 14.34
CA ALA A 95 11.96 2.46 15.23
C ALA A 95 12.98 3.59 15.06
N GLN A 96 12.97 4.28 13.92
CA GLN A 96 13.87 5.38 13.62
C GLN A 96 13.37 6.72 14.16
N ARG A 97 12.10 6.82 14.56
CA ARG A 97 11.54 8.05 15.09
C ARG A 97 11.67 8.09 16.62
N LYS A 98 12.21 9.19 17.14
CA LYS A 98 12.44 9.37 18.59
C LYS A 98 11.15 9.33 19.41
N ASP A 99 10.06 9.86 18.87
CA ASP A 99 8.74 9.85 19.48
C ASP A 99 8.20 8.43 19.65
N CYS A 100 8.34 7.58 18.63
CA CYS A 100 7.92 6.18 18.69
C CYS A 100 8.71 5.39 19.74
N HIS A 101 10.01 5.65 19.88
CA HIS A 101 10.82 5.03 20.92
C HIS A 101 10.29 5.34 22.33
N GLN A 102 10.00 6.61 22.62
CA GLN A 102 9.42 7.03 23.91
C GLN A 102 8.06 6.37 24.17
N VAL A 103 7.20 6.31 23.16
CA VAL A 103 5.88 5.67 23.28
C VAL A 103 6.00 4.18 23.61
N VAL A 104 6.92 3.46 22.94
CA VAL A 104 7.18 2.03 23.22
C VAL A 104 7.75 1.86 24.62
N GLU A 105 8.73 2.67 25.00
CA GLU A 105 9.40 2.60 26.30
C GLU A 105 8.42 2.86 27.46
N GLU A 106 7.60 3.91 27.36
CA GLU A 106 6.55 4.22 28.34
C GLU A 106 5.48 3.12 28.41
N ALA A 107 5.11 2.53 27.28
CA ALA A 107 4.17 1.42 27.25
C ALA A 107 4.75 0.19 27.97
N TRP A 108 6.06 -0.05 27.86
CA TRP A 108 6.76 -1.21 28.40
C TRP A 108 7.16 -1.11 29.87
N LYS A 109 7.45 0.09 30.37
CA LYS A 109 7.87 0.34 31.76
C LYS A 109 6.73 0.32 32.79
N ARG A 110 5.47 0.26 32.37
CA ARG A 110 4.33 0.23 33.31
C ARG A 110 4.28 -1.12 34.06
N PRO A 111 3.86 -1.12 35.34
CA PRO A 111 3.66 -2.36 36.08
C PRO A 111 2.70 -3.31 35.34
N TRP A 112 3.12 -4.56 35.17
CA TRP A 112 2.34 -5.59 34.48
C TRP A 112 1.78 -6.56 35.51
N LEU A 113 0.46 -6.74 35.50
CA LEU A 113 -0.24 -7.75 36.33
C LEU A 113 -0.18 -9.16 35.70
N VAL A 114 0.66 -9.35 34.69
CA VAL A 114 0.75 -10.59 33.90
C VAL A 114 2.14 -11.18 34.00
N ASN A 115 2.21 -12.46 34.37
CA ASN A 115 3.46 -13.20 34.52
C ASN A 115 3.95 -13.84 33.21
N ASN A 116 3.19 -13.69 32.11
CA ASN A 116 3.53 -14.23 30.80
C ASN A 116 4.08 -13.15 29.87
N LYS A 117 5.32 -13.35 29.40
CA LYS A 117 6.00 -12.46 28.43
C LYS A 117 5.22 -12.28 27.13
N LEU A 118 4.53 -13.32 26.63
CA LEU A 118 3.71 -13.23 25.42
C LEU A 118 2.49 -12.33 25.63
N GLU A 119 1.86 -12.43 26.80
CA GLU A 119 0.71 -11.60 27.15
C GLU A 119 1.12 -10.15 27.41
N MET A 120 2.29 -9.93 28.03
CA MET A 120 2.92 -8.62 28.12
C MET A 120 3.14 -8.01 26.73
N ALA A 121 3.71 -8.77 25.80
CA ALA A 121 3.95 -8.28 24.45
C ALA A 121 2.67 -7.94 23.70
N THR A 122 1.64 -8.78 23.83
CA THR A 122 0.34 -8.54 23.22
C THR A 122 -0.33 -7.28 23.80
N LYS A 123 -0.30 -7.09 25.12
CA LYS A 123 -0.85 -5.90 25.78
C LYS A 123 -0.03 -4.64 25.48
N GLY A 124 1.29 -4.74 25.40
CA GLY A 124 2.18 -3.64 25.00
C GLY A 124 1.90 -3.16 23.59
N LEU A 125 1.75 -4.08 22.63
CA LEU A 125 1.38 -3.75 21.25
C LEU A 125 -0.01 -3.12 21.14
N LYS A 126 -1.00 -3.59 21.92
CA LYS A 126 -2.34 -2.97 21.97
C LYS A 126 -2.29 -1.53 22.50
N ARG A 127 -1.54 -1.27 23.58
CA ARG A 127 -1.37 0.08 24.12
C ARG A 127 -0.62 1.01 23.17
N PHE A 128 0.41 0.49 22.51
CA PHE A 128 1.15 1.24 21.49
C PHE A 128 0.23 1.65 20.33
N LYS A 129 -0.66 0.75 19.88
CA LYS A 129 -1.70 1.07 18.88
C LYS A 129 -2.62 2.21 19.32
N GLU A 130 -3.03 2.25 20.59
CA GLU A 130 -3.92 3.29 21.12
C GLU A 130 -3.23 4.66 21.13
N LYS A 131 -1.99 4.73 21.62
CA LYS A 131 -1.21 5.98 21.67
C LYS A 131 -0.83 6.54 20.30
N LEU A 132 -0.66 5.69 19.28
CA LEU A 132 -0.39 6.15 17.91
C LEU A 132 -1.65 6.69 17.19
N ARG A 133 -2.85 6.44 17.73
CA ARG A 133 -4.13 6.85 17.13
C ARG A 133 -4.74 8.11 17.78
N SER A 134 -4.18 8.59 18.89
CA SER A 134 -4.55 9.84 19.57
C SER A 134 -3.71 11.00 19.08
#